data_AF-G0A211-F1
#
_entry.id   AF-G0A211-F1
#
_cell.length_a   1.000
_cell.length_b   1.000
_cell.length_c   1.000
_cell.angle_alpha   90.00
_cell.angle_beta   90.00
_cell.angle_gamma   90.00
#
_symmetry.space_group_name_H-M   'P 1'
#
loop_
_entity.id
_entity.type
_entity.pdbx_description
1 polymer ?
#
loop_
_entity_poly.entity_id
_entity_poly.type
_entity_poly.pdbx_seq_one_letter_code
_entity_poly.pdbx_strand_id
1 'polypeptide(L)'
;MPGWIIQGVRGEGKSLCAVAKVREYLNRGCPVATNLDLFLENLLLDENQAIAYRLPDRPRYEDFLALPPAYDPKYKLEDHNGLIVLDELALWMNARSWKEKGRKELIEWLLLSRKDHWDLILLTQDHELIDKQIKNTLCDYLVQASRTDRRKIPYIGPILEFMFLSGNMPKYHLYDVYYGMSFLDARVEQWRYRGTDLYDGYDTNQRFNDGNEILGKRVVDMRAIYTYLPACYLTKQIYINRLQTKIDDILEAKPLISNEVETMAKKKINPADAQKPKIILMSLFLVGFLVWRFGFGEVKLPGSGDSLKQVLPVQAAPVPAESSNTTAVASSDKDKPKLSPVGGGPAFVDALVTSYRPRLAALVSGKDRNGDTVITGLVEFYDGDQLVERFMIDQLKSFGCSVVLRPYGVDIMTAGGVYAVSAWPRPKTDTTEPFRLTASKSVQPVSNIVFTNSSQDIVN
;
A
#
# COMPACT_ATOMS: atom_id res chain seq x y z
N MET A 1 -19.49 3.04 29.40
CA MET A 1 -18.14 3.15 28.82
C MET A 1 -17.12 3.11 29.96
N PRO A 2 -16.59 1.92 30.25
CA PRO A 2 -15.70 1.69 31.39
C PRO A 2 -14.29 2.25 31.16
N GLY A 3 -13.70 2.80 32.23
CA GLY A 3 -12.26 3.05 32.31
C GLY A 3 -11.61 2.13 33.35
N TRP A 4 -10.48 1.54 33.02
CA TRP A 4 -9.72 0.65 33.91
C TRP A 4 -8.35 1.20 34.22
N ILE A 5 -7.92 1.05 35.47
CA ILE A 5 -6.52 1.18 35.85
C ILE A 5 -5.97 -0.21 36.15
N ILE A 6 -4.98 -0.65 35.37
CA ILE A 6 -4.30 -1.92 35.65
C ILE A 6 -2.99 -1.62 36.34
N GLN A 7 -2.83 -2.17 37.54
CA GLN A 7 -1.66 -1.99 38.37
C GLN A 7 -1.03 -3.30 38.83
N GLY A 8 0.20 -3.21 39.34
CA GLY A 8 0.96 -4.36 39.78
C GLY A 8 2.46 -4.16 39.66
N VAL A 9 3.21 -4.99 40.38
CA VAL A 9 4.67 -4.95 40.42
C VAL A 9 5.27 -5.26 39.04
N ARG A 10 6.53 -4.91 38.84
CA ARG A 10 7.27 -5.26 37.62
C ARG A 10 7.23 -6.78 37.37
N GLY A 11 6.92 -7.13 36.12
CA GLY A 11 6.83 -8.51 35.66
C GLY A 11 5.55 -9.27 36.01
N GLU A 12 4.52 -8.62 36.55
CA GLU A 12 3.20 -9.22 36.84
C GLU A 12 2.27 -9.36 35.61
N GLY A 13 2.68 -8.84 34.44
CA GLY A 13 1.93 -9.01 33.18
C GLY A 13 0.90 -7.93 32.87
N LYS A 14 1.04 -6.71 33.40
CA LYS A 14 0.12 -5.58 33.11
C LYS A 14 -0.12 -5.37 31.60
N SER A 15 0.96 -5.21 30.83
CA SER A 15 0.88 -5.01 29.38
C SER A 15 0.30 -6.25 28.68
N LEU A 16 0.55 -7.47 29.19
CA LEU A 16 -0.07 -8.69 28.66
C LEU A 16 -1.60 -8.66 28.79
N CYS A 17 -2.12 -8.19 29.92
CA CYS A 17 -3.56 -7.99 30.10
C CYS A 17 -4.13 -6.98 29.13
N ALA A 18 -3.46 -5.84 28.97
CA ALA A 18 -3.90 -4.82 28.04
C ALA A 18 -3.89 -5.34 26.61
N VAL A 19 -2.84 -6.04 26.18
CA VAL A 19 -2.75 -6.62 24.83
C VAL A 19 -3.81 -7.70 24.61
N ALA A 20 -4.17 -8.47 25.65
CA ALA A 20 -5.32 -9.38 25.58
C ALA A 20 -6.63 -8.61 25.31
N LYS A 21 -6.85 -7.49 25.99
CA LYS A 21 -8.00 -6.61 25.76
C LYS A 21 -7.96 -5.95 24.38
N VAL A 22 -6.80 -5.48 23.93
CA VAL A 22 -6.59 -4.98 22.56
C VAL A 22 -7.04 -6.02 21.54
N ARG A 23 -6.61 -7.28 21.68
CA ARG A 23 -7.04 -8.36 20.81
C ARG A 23 -8.57 -8.58 20.85
N GLU A 24 -9.19 -8.54 22.02
CA GLU A 24 -10.65 -8.65 22.18
C GLU A 24 -11.40 -7.51 21.44
N TYR A 25 -10.90 -6.27 21.48
CA TYR A 25 -11.50 -5.14 20.74
C TYR A 25 -11.28 -5.24 19.23
N LEU A 26 -10.06 -5.56 18.80
CA LEU A 26 -9.74 -5.70 17.37
C LEU A 26 -10.47 -6.89 16.72
N ASN A 27 -10.67 -7.99 17.44
CA ASN A 27 -11.48 -9.12 16.93
C ASN A 27 -12.97 -8.78 16.80
N ARG A 28 -13.47 -7.77 17.52
CA ARG A 28 -14.83 -7.22 17.31
C ARG A 28 -14.90 -6.22 16.16
N GLY A 29 -13.77 -5.92 15.49
CA GLY A 29 -13.69 -4.88 14.47
C GLY A 29 -13.66 -3.45 15.03
N CYS A 30 -13.51 -3.29 16.34
CA CYS A 30 -13.42 -1.98 16.98
C CYS A 30 -11.99 -1.42 16.87
N PRO A 31 -11.79 -0.12 16.62
CA PRO A 31 -10.47 0.44 16.52
C PRO A 31 -9.77 0.51 17.88
N VAL A 32 -8.45 0.45 17.87
CA VAL A 32 -7.63 0.57 19.08
C VAL A 32 -6.58 1.66 18.90
N ALA A 33 -6.32 2.48 19.91
CA ALA A 33 -5.16 3.36 19.96
C ALA A 33 -4.27 3.00 21.15
N THR A 34 -2.96 2.88 20.95
CA THR A 34 -2.04 2.52 22.03
C THR A 34 -0.64 3.10 21.84
N ASN A 35 0.06 3.36 22.94
CA ASN A 35 1.49 3.65 22.93
C ASN A 35 2.37 2.40 23.10
N LEU A 36 1.77 1.20 23.09
CA LEU A 36 2.49 -0.07 23.00
C LEU A 36 2.83 -0.41 21.56
N ASP A 37 4.01 -0.97 21.35
CA ASP A 37 4.40 -1.54 20.06
C ASP A 37 3.72 -2.90 19.86
N LEU A 38 2.86 -2.98 18.85
CA LEU A 38 2.04 -4.15 18.52
C LEU A 38 2.54 -4.83 17.25
N PHE A 39 2.48 -6.17 17.24
CA PHE A 39 2.70 -7.02 16.08
C PHE A 39 1.38 -7.69 15.71
N LEU A 40 0.58 -7.01 14.88
CA LEU A 40 -0.82 -7.41 14.59
C LEU A 40 -0.92 -8.77 13.90
N GLU A 41 0.08 -9.15 13.12
CA GLU A 41 0.21 -10.44 12.43
C GLU A 41 0.32 -11.62 13.40
N ASN A 42 0.85 -11.40 14.60
CA ASN A 42 0.96 -12.43 15.65
C ASN A 42 -0.19 -12.34 16.66
N LEU A 43 -0.91 -11.23 16.68
CA LEU A 43 -1.96 -10.94 17.65
C LEU A 43 -3.36 -11.32 17.15
N LEU A 44 -3.60 -11.18 15.84
CA LEU A 44 -4.91 -11.31 15.21
C LEU A 44 -4.93 -12.43 14.17
N LEU A 45 -6.14 -12.83 13.77
CA LEU A 45 -6.33 -13.71 12.62
C LEU A 45 -5.97 -12.99 11.32
N ASP A 46 -5.48 -13.76 10.35
CA ASP A 46 -5.02 -13.28 9.05
C ASP A 46 -6.10 -12.55 8.24
N GLU A 47 -7.38 -12.72 8.52
CA GLU A 47 -8.46 -12.02 7.82
C GLU A 47 -8.87 -10.70 8.48
N ASN A 48 -8.36 -10.43 9.68
CA ASN A 48 -8.78 -9.28 10.47
C ASN A 48 -8.37 -7.95 9.81
N GLN A 49 -9.34 -7.05 9.64
CA GLN A 49 -9.19 -5.75 8.98
C GLN A 49 -9.28 -4.56 9.96
N ALA A 50 -9.38 -4.83 11.27
CA ALA A 50 -9.51 -3.81 12.28
C ALA A 50 -8.27 -2.89 12.32
N ILE A 51 -8.51 -1.65 12.70
CA ILE A 51 -7.51 -0.58 12.66
C ILE A 51 -6.91 -0.40 14.05
N ALA A 52 -5.58 -0.38 14.13
CA ALA A 52 -4.87 0.02 15.33
C ALA A 52 -4.02 1.27 15.06
N TYR A 53 -4.05 2.23 15.98
CA TYR A 53 -3.24 3.45 15.95
C TYR A 53 -2.10 3.34 16.97
N ARG A 54 -0.88 3.63 16.53
CA ARG A 54 0.27 3.83 17.40
C ARG A 54 0.34 5.30 17.79
N LEU A 55 0.01 5.57 19.05
CA LEU A 55 0.29 6.86 19.69
C LEU A 55 1.77 6.95 20.02
N PRO A 56 2.38 8.14 20.17
CA PRO A 56 3.75 8.26 20.67
C PRO A 56 3.91 7.65 22.08
N ASP A 57 5.14 7.30 22.46
CA ASP A 57 5.46 6.79 23.81
C ASP A 57 4.96 7.72 24.92
N ARG A 58 5.11 9.03 24.71
CA ARG A 58 4.53 10.10 25.53
C ARG A 58 3.58 10.93 24.68
N PRO A 59 2.30 10.53 24.61
CA PRO A 59 1.30 11.23 23.81
C PRO A 59 1.09 12.68 24.28
N ARG A 60 0.83 13.57 23.33
CA ARG A 60 0.41 14.96 23.55
C ARG A 60 -1.08 15.09 23.24
N TYR A 61 -1.67 16.20 23.68
CA TYR A 61 -3.01 16.60 23.27
C TYR A 61 -3.22 16.56 21.74
N GLU A 62 -2.24 17.05 20.96
CA GLU A 62 -2.30 17.05 19.49
C GLU A 62 -2.43 15.65 18.89
N ASP A 63 -1.81 14.64 19.51
CA ASP A 63 -1.86 13.26 19.02
C ASP A 63 -3.24 12.65 19.23
N PHE A 64 -3.95 13.04 20.30
CA PHE A 64 -5.34 12.62 20.52
C PHE A 64 -6.35 13.38 19.66
N LEU A 65 -6.09 14.67 19.37
CA LEU A 65 -6.91 15.43 18.44
C LEU A 65 -6.87 14.86 17.02
N ALA A 66 -5.77 14.20 16.66
CA ALA A 66 -5.63 13.52 15.38
C ALA A 66 -6.38 12.18 15.31
N LEU A 67 -6.81 11.60 16.44
CA LEU A 67 -7.62 10.38 16.44
C LEU A 67 -9.03 10.69 15.95
N PRO A 68 -9.58 9.89 15.02
CA PRO A 68 -10.99 9.97 14.72
C PRO A 68 -11.82 9.45 15.91
N PRO A 69 -13.12 9.79 15.97
CA PRO A 69 -14.07 9.06 16.79
C PRO A 69 -13.98 7.56 16.49
N ALA A 70 -14.03 6.71 17.51
CA ALA A 70 -13.94 5.27 17.34
C ALA A 70 -15.11 4.70 16.52
N TYR A 71 -16.27 5.34 16.63
CA TYR A 71 -17.49 4.99 15.92
C TYR A 71 -18.33 6.24 15.64
N ASP A 72 -19.43 6.10 14.90
CA ASP A 72 -20.35 7.21 14.61
C ASP A 72 -20.85 7.85 15.91
N PRO A 73 -20.57 9.14 16.18
CA PRO A 73 -21.00 9.84 17.39
C PRO A 73 -22.52 9.89 17.60
N LYS A 74 -23.32 9.61 16.55
CA LYS A 74 -24.79 9.53 16.66
C LYS A 74 -25.25 8.23 17.30
N TYR A 75 -24.40 7.21 17.28
CA TYR A 75 -24.68 5.92 17.87
C TYR A 75 -24.67 6.04 19.40
N LYS A 76 -25.64 5.43 20.08
CA LYS A 76 -25.83 5.61 21.53
C LYS A 76 -25.49 4.38 22.37
N LEU A 77 -25.25 3.24 21.72
CA LEU A 77 -24.89 1.99 22.41
C LEU A 77 -23.37 1.91 22.56
N GLU A 78 -22.93 1.09 23.51
CA GLU A 78 -21.51 1.00 23.93
C GLU A 78 -20.78 -0.21 23.33
N ASP A 79 -21.45 -1.01 22.51
CA ASP A 79 -20.94 -2.26 21.94
C ASP A 79 -19.88 -2.06 20.84
N HIS A 80 -19.86 -0.88 20.22
CA HIS A 80 -18.92 -0.49 19.14
C HIS A 80 -17.80 0.44 19.61
N ASN A 81 -17.58 0.55 20.93
CA ASN A 81 -16.54 1.41 21.44
C ASN A 81 -15.15 0.91 21.06
N GLY A 82 -14.29 1.84 20.66
CA GLY A 82 -12.86 1.61 20.53
C GLY A 82 -12.17 1.56 21.89
N LEU A 83 -10.90 1.17 21.89
CA LEU A 83 -10.10 1.10 23.11
C LEU A 83 -8.83 1.95 22.98
N ILE A 84 -8.57 2.78 23.99
CA ILE A 84 -7.29 3.46 24.17
C ILE A 84 -6.54 2.78 25.30
N VAL A 85 -5.32 2.29 25.01
CA VAL A 85 -4.40 1.73 26.01
C VAL A 85 -3.22 2.67 26.17
N LEU A 86 -2.91 3.02 27.41
CA LEU A 86 -1.79 3.90 27.73
C LEU A 86 -0.90 3.21 28.76
N ASP A 87 0.34 2.87 28.37
CA ASP A 87 1.35 2.29 29.26
C ASP A 87 2.26 3.35 29.88
N GLU A 88 2.82 2.97 31.03
CA GLU A 88 3.77 3.75 31.84
C GLU A 88 3.29 5.17 32.14
N LEU A 89 2.00 5.33 32.50
CA LEU A 89 1.41 6.64 32.83
C LEU A 89 2.19 7.38 33.92
N ALA A 90 2.77 6.67 34.88
CA ALA A 90 3.52 7.29 35.97
C ALA A 90 4.72 8.12 35.49
N LEU A 91 5.25 7.87 34.29
CA LEU A 91 6.38 8.60 33.71
C LEU A 91 5.99 9.99 33.20
N TRP A 92 4.79 10.16 32.65
CA TRP A 92 4.40 11.39 31.93
C TRP A 92 3.06 11.99 32.39
N MET A 93 2.30 11.28 33.23
CA MET A 93 1.05 11.73 33.88
C MET A 93 1.16 11.72 35.41
N ASN A 94 2.35 11.98 35.95
CA ASN A 94 2.60 12.03 37.39
C ASN A 94 1.91 13.24 38.05
N ALA A 95 1.25 13.08 39.20
CA ALA A 95 0.59 14.18 39.91
C ALA A 95 1.51 15.38 40.24
N ARG A 96 2.83 15.16 40.34
CA ARG A 96 3.81 16.21 40.71
C ARG A 96 4.13 17.19 39.58
N SER A 97 3.90 16.80 38.32
CA SER A 97 4.22 17.61 37.13
C SER A 97 3.02 18.35 36.54
N TRP A 98 2.08 18.81 37.38
CA TRP A 98 0.82 19.44 36.95
C TRP A 98 1.00 20.73 36.12
N LYS A 99 2.17 21.39 36.24
CA LYS A 99 2.46 22.68 35.58
C LYS A 99 2.91 22.56 34.13
N GLU A 100 3.10 21.35 33.61
CA GLU A 100 3.54 21.15 32.23
C GLU A 100 2.48 21.63 31.23
N LYS A 101 2.94 22.34 30.20
CA LYS A 101 2.08 22.92 29.16
C LYS A 101 1.44 21.80 28.33
N GLY A 102 0.14 21.91 28.03
CA GLY A 102 -0.60 20.92 27.22
C GLY A 102 -1.24 19.78 28.02
N ARG A 103 -0.96 19.69 29.33
CA ARG A 103 -1.47 18.60 30.16
C ARG A 103 -2.95 18.76 30.53
N LYS A 104 -3.41 20.00 30.72
CA LYS A 104 -4.82 20.25 31.06
C LYS A 104 -5.72 19.88 29.87
N GLU A 105 -5.29 20.28 28.68
CA GLU A 105 -5.93 20.01 27.41
C GLU A 105 -5.97 18.50 27.14
N LEU A 106 -4.88 17.80 27.44
CA LEU A 106 -4.82 16.34 27.38
C LEU A 106 -5.82 15.66 28.33
N ILE A 107 -5.87 16.08 29.59
CA ILE A 107 -6.80 15.51 30.59
C ILE A 107 -8.25 15.80 30.18
N GLU A 108 -8.53 17.02 29.70
CA GLU A 108 -9.84 17.42 29.20
C GLU A 108 -10.28 16.54 28.03
N TRP A 109 -9.38 16.26 27.09
CA TRP A 109 -9.67 15.34 25.99
C TRP A 109 -9.99 13.93 26.50
N LEU A 110 -9.17 13.39 27.43
CA LEU A 110 -9.42 12.05 28.00
C LEU A 110 -10.76 11.99 28.74
N LEU A 111 -11.19 13.07 29.40
CA LEU A 111 -12.50 13.15 30.05
C LEU A 111 -13.64 13.08 29.04
N LEU A 112 -13.44 13.66 27.86
CA LEU A 112 -14.41 13.70 26.77
C LEU A 112 -14.32 12.50 25.83
N SER A 113 -13.32 11.62 25.96
CA SER A 113 -13.12 10.47 25.07
C SER A 113 -14.34 9.54 24.98
N ARG A 114 -15.16 9.48 26.04
CA ARG A 114 -16.44 8.74 26.06
C ARG A 114 -17.46 9.29 25.05
N LYS A 115 -17.40 10.57 24.67
CA LYS A 115 -18.24 11.15 23.61
C LYS A 115 -17.80 10.72 22.21
N ASP A 116 -16.53 10.33 22.08
CA ASP A 116 -15.92 9.83 20.86
C ASP A 116 -15.85 8.30 20.81
N HIS A 117 -16.62 7.62 21.68
CA HIS A 117 -16.72 6.16 21.77
C HIS A 117 -15.40 5.43 22.11
N TRP A 118 -14.52 6.07 22.88
CA TRP A 118 -13.27 5.46 23.34
C TRP A 118 -13.36 5.02 24.81
N ASP A 119 -13.20 3.73 25.05
CA ASP A 119 -12.92 3.15 26.37
C ASP A 119 -11.43 3.31 26.72
N LEU A 120 -11.09 3.31 28.01
CA LEU A 120 -9.73 3.62 28.48
C LEU A 120 -9.13 2.49 29.34
N ILE A 121 -7.92 2.05 29.03
CA ILE A 121 -7.08 1.23 29.91
C ILE A 121 -5.79 1.99 30.21
N LEU A 122 -5.58 2.31 31.48
CA LEU A 122 -4.40 3.01 31.97
C LEU A 122 -3.51 2.03 32.74
N LEU A 123 -2.27 1.83 32.29
CA LEU A 123 -1.32 0.98 32.97
C LEU A 123 -0.37 1.83 33.83
N THR A 124 -0.20 1.38 35.06
CA THR A 124 0.72 2.00 36.01
C THR A 124 1.28 0.94 36.95
N GLN A 125 2.39 1.22 37.63
CA GLN A 125 2.87 0.33 38.69
C GLN A 125 2.02 0.48 39.94
N ASP A 126 1.67 1.73 40.25
CA ASP A 126 0.85 2.13 41.37
C ASP A 126 -0.10 3.23 40.91
N HIS A 127 -1.40 3.02 41.11
CA HIS A 127 -2.42 4.01 40.79
C HIS A 127 -2.27 5.29 41.64
N GLU A 128 -1.70 5.24 42.85
CA GLU A 128 -1.54 6.45 43.68
C GLU A 128 -0.69 7.54 43.03
N LEU A 129 0.22 7.17 42.12
CA LEU A 129 1.08 8.10 41.39
C LEU A 129 0.35 8.97 40.35
N ILE A 130 -0.83 8.52 39.90
CA ILE A 130 -1.69 9.25 38.99
C ILE A 130 -2.50 10.28 39.79
N ASP A 131 -2.72 11.46 39.20
CA ASP A 131 -3.55 12.50 39.81
C ASP A 131 -4.94 11.97 40.22
N LYS A 132 -5.41 12.36 41.41
CA LYS A 132 -6.68 11.90 41.97
C LYS A 132 -7.89 12.30 41.13
N GLN A 133 -7.87 13.46 40.48
CA GLN A 133 -8.96 13.89 39.60
C GLN A 133 -9.06 12.98 38.38
N ILE A 134 -7.93 12.67 37.77
CA ILE A 134 -7.84 11.79 36.60
C ILE A 134 -8.38 10.40 36.95
N LYS A 135 -7.93 9.81 38.06
CA LYS A 135 -8.38 8.48 38.49
C LYS A 135 -9.88 8.41 38.70
N ASN A 136 -10.41 9.29 39.54
CA ASN A 136 -11.79 9.21 39.99
C ASN A 136 -12.80 9.57 38.90
N THR A 137 -12.36 10.24 37.82
CA THR A 137 -13.27 10.68 36.74
C THR A 137 -13.11 9.86 35.47
N LEU A 138 -11.88 9.41 35.14
CA LEU A 138 -11.63 8.59 33.94
C LEU A 138 -11.89 7.11 34.17
N CYS A 139 -11.66 6.60 35.37
CA CYS A 139 -11.65 5.16 35.61
C CYS A 139 -12.65 4.77 36.70
N ASP A 140 -13.40 3.71 36.41
CA ASP A 140 -14.43 3.14 37.28
C ASP A 140 -13.93 1.86 37.96
N TYR A 141 -12.91 1.22 37.36
CA TYR A 141 -12.41 -0.08 37.79
C TYR A 141 -10.90 -0.05 38.08
N LEU A 142 -10.53 -0.70 39.16
CA LEU A 142 -9.13 -0.99 39.51
C LEU A 142 -8.86 -2.47 39.27
N VAL A 143 -7.80 -2.77 38.52
CA VAL A 143 -7.40 -4.12 38.17
C VAL A 143 -6.04 -4.42 38.78
N GLN A 144 -5.99 -5.43 39.64
CA GLN A 144 -4.74 -5.88 40.27
C GLN A 144 -4.15 -7.05 39.49
N ALA A 145 -3.01 -6.83 38.83
CA ALA A 145 -2.26 -7.89 38.18
C ALA A 145 -1.49 -8.72 39.20
N SER A 146 -1.60 -10.04 39.05
CA SER A 146 -0.84 -11.01 39.85
C SER A 146 -0.50 -12.25 39.04
N ARG A 147 0.64 -12.86 39.36
CA ARG A 147 1.12 -14.09 38.73
C ARG A 147 1.09 -15.27 39.70
N THR A 148 0.57 -16.38 39.21
CA THR A 148 0.37 -17.59 39.99
C THR A 148 1.67 -18.38 40.20
N ASP A 149 2.61 -18.31 39.25
CA ASP A 149 3.90 -19.03 39.34
C ASP A 149 4.81 -18.55 40.48
N ARG A 150 4.59 -17.32 40.96
CA ARG A 150 5.33 -16.76 42.10
C ARG A 150 4.83 -17.29 43.45
N ARG A 151 3.71 -18.01 43.49
CA ARG A 151 3.13 -18.61 44.71
C ARG A 151 3.36 -20.13 44.70
N LYS A 152 4.00 -20.64 45.75
CA LYS A 152 4.11 -22.10 45.97
C LYS A 152 2.74 -22.70 46.24
N ILE A 153 2.48 -23.92 45.75
CA ILE A 153 1.22 -24.61 46.03
C ILE A 153 1.16 -24.92 47.53
N PRO A 154 0.18 -24.39 48.29
CA PRO A 154 0.08 -24.69 49.72
C PRO A 154 -0.16 -26.19 49.92
N TYR A 155 0.53 -26.77 50.90
CA TYR A 155 0.49 -28.20 51.31
C TYR A 155 1.08 -29.23 50.34
N ILE A 156 0.87 -29.08 49.02
CA ILE A 156 1.36 -30.04 48.01
C ILE A 156 2.76 -29.66 47.51
N GLY A 157 3.12 -28.38 47.53
CA GLY A 157 4.44 -27.90 47.08
C GLY A 157 5.63 -28.63 47.72
N PRO A 158 5.69 -28.76 49.06
CA PRO A 158 6.77 -29.50 49.72
C PRO A 158 6.79 -31.00 49.42
N ILE A 159 5.62 -31.61 49.17
CA ILE A 159 5.49 -33.04 48.84
C ILE A 159 5.94 -33.30 47.41
N LEU A 160 5.60 -32.41 46.47
CA LEU A 160 6.03 -32.50 45.08
C LEU A 160 7.56 -32.30 44.96
N GLU A 161 8.11 -31.33 45.70
CA GLU A 161 9.56 -31.11 45.80
C GLU A 161 10.28 -32.34 46.39
N PHE A 162 9.69 -33.01 47.39
CA PHE A 162 10.20 -34.28 47.94
C PHE A 162 10.18 -35.43 46.92
N MET A 163 9.27 -35.41 45.95
CA MET A 163 9.16 -36.40 44.87
C MET A 163 9.95 -36.04 43.60
N PHE A 164 10.89 -35.09 43.66
CA PHE A 164 11.66 -34.58 42.50
C PHE A 164 10.81 -33.97 41.37
N LEU A 165 9.59 -33.51 41.67
CA LEU A 165 8.69 -32.82 40.73
C LEU A 165 8.61 -31.32 41.07
N SER A 166 8.42 -30.47 40.05
CA SER A 166 8.34 -29.01 40.24
C SER A 166 7.06 -28.61 41.00
N GLY A 167 7.16 -28.31 42.30
CA GLY A 167 6.07 -27.85 43.18
C GLY A 167 5.53 -26.44 42.91
N ASN A 168 5.99 -25.80 41.83
CA ASN A 168 5.53 -24.47 41.40
C ASN A 168 4.19 -24.58 40.65
N MET A 169 3.27 -23.66 40.94
CA MET A 169 1.99 -23.60 40.24
C MET A 169 2.22 -23.19 38.77
N PRO A 170 1.46 -23.75 37.79
CA PRO A 170 1.57 -23.32 36.39
C PRO A 170 1.42 -21.81 36.24
N LYS A 171 2.19 -21.24 35.31
CA LYS A 171 2.21 -19.80 35.04
C LYS A 171 0.88 -19.34 34.44
N TYR A 172 0.04 -18.79 35.32
CA TYR A 172 -1.17 -18.05 34.96
C TYR A 172 -1.02 -16.60 35.43
N HIS A 173 -1.58 -15.69 34.64
CA HIS A 173 -1.72 -14.30 35.01
C HIS A 173 -3.18 -14.09 35.40
N LEU A 174 -3.40 -13.68 36.64
CA LEU A 174 -4.69 -13.42 37.25
C LEU A 174 -4.84 -11.92 37.47
N TYR A 175 -5.97 -11.38 37.03
CA TYR A 175 -6.28 -9.96 37.13
C TYR A 175 -7.59 -9.81 37.87
N ASP A 176 -7.52 -9.42 39.13
CA ASP A 176 -8.70 -9.19 39.96
C ASP A 176 -9.25 -7.79 39.71
N VAL A 177 -10.52 -7.69 39.31
CA VAL A 177 -11.17 -6.42 38.93
C VAL A 177 -12.09 -5.98 40.07
N TYR A 178 -11.86 -4.77 40.54
CA TYR A 178 -12.61 -4.11 41.62
C TYR A 178 -13.38 -2.93 41.05
N TYR A 179 -14.61 -2.73 41.50
CA TYR A 179 -15.37 -1.51 41.19
C TYR A 179 -15.04 -0.44 42.22
N GLY A 180 -14.44 0.65 41.78
CA GLY A 180 -13.81 1.65 42.65
C GLY A 180 -12.29 1.61 42.60
N MET A 181 -11.67 2.37 43.50
CA MET A 181 -10.21 2.56 43.58
C MET A 181 -9.61 1.93 44.83
N SER A 182 -10.35 1.06 45.53
CA SER A 182 -9.88 0.41 46.75
C SER A 182 -9.87 -1.10 46.61
N PHE A 183 -8.87 -1.75 47.19
CA PHE A 183 -8.81 -3.21 47.32
C PHE A 183 -9.80 -3.78 48.34
N LEU A 184 -10.38 -2.92 49.18
CA LEU A 184 -11.42 -3.31 50.12
C LEU A 184 -12.78 -3.47 49.44
N ASP A 185 -12.93 -2.93 48.23
CA ASP A 185 -14.15 -3.05 47.47
C ASP A 185 -14.37 -4.50 47.04
N ALA A 186 -15.62 -4.88 46.81
CA ALA A 186 -15.94 -6.23 46.36
C ALA A 186 -15.35 -6.47 44.97
N ARG A 187 -14.64 -7.59 44.80
CA ARG A 187 -14.16 -8.03 43.49
C ARG A 187 -15.36 -8.34 42.60
N VAL A 188 -15.46 -7.63 41.48
CA VAL A 188 -16.54 -7.79 40.49
C VAL A 188 -16.29 -9.02 39.62
N GLU A 189 -15.08 -9.12 39.09
CA GLU A 189 -14.70 -10.18 38.16
C GLU A 189 -13.21 -10.51 38.27
N GLN A 190 -12.79 -11.57 37.58
CA GLN A 190 -11.39 -11.97 37.51
C GLN A 190 -11.05 -12.41 36.10
N TRP A 191 -10.12 -11.72 35.45
CA TRP A 191 -9.58 -12.14 34.15
C TRP A 191 -8.42 -13.11 34.36
N ARG A 192 -8.30 -14.09 33.46
CA ARG A 192 -7.26 -15.12 33.53
C ARG A 192 -6.64 -15.32 32.16
N TYR A 193 -5.34 -15.11 32.07
CA TYR A 193 -4.58 -15.29 30.83
C TYR A 193 -3.35 -16.18 31.06
N ARG A 194 -3.15 -17.17 30.19
CA ARG A 194 -1.94 -18.02 30.21
C ARG A 194 -0.74 -17.26 29.63
N GLY A 195 -1.00 -16.44 28.61
CA GLY A 195 -0.04 -15.50 28.02
C GLY A 195 0.85 -16.07 26.92
N THR A 196 0.87 -17.38 26.72
CA THR A 196 1.72 -18.06 25.72
C THR A 196 1.46 -17.61 24.29
N ASP A 197 0.23 -17.23 24.00
CA ASP A 197 -0.27 -16.80 22.69
C ASP A 197 -0.22 -15.29 22.46
N LEU A 198 0.19 -14.52 23.48
CA LEU A 198 0.16 -13.05 23.45
C LEU A 198 1.56 -12.42 23.45
N TYR A 199 2.60 -13.14 23.88
CA TYR A 199 3.94 -12.57 23.98
C TYR A 199 4.53 -12.14 22.63
N ASP A 200 4.21 -12.85 21.55
CA ASP A 200 4.72 -12.53 20.22
C ASP A 200 3.95 -11.37 19.55
N GLY A 201 2.83 -10.94 20.14
CA GLY A 201 1.96 -9.88 19.62
C GLY A 201 2.34 -8.46 20.03
N TYR A 202 3.36 -8.27 20.87
CA TYR A 202 3.82 -6.94 21.30
C TYR A 202 5.28 -6.95 21.79
N ASP A 203 5.92 -5.77 21.82
CA ASP A 203 7.27 -5.65 22.37
C ASP A 203 7.25 -5.57 23.91
N THR A 204 7.58 -6.68 24.56
CA THR A 204 7.72 -6.76 26.03
C THR A 204 8.88 -5.95 26.61
N ASN A 205 9.87 -5.58 25.80
CA ASN A 205 11.09 -4.88 26.21
C ASN A 205 11.10 -3.41 25.79
N GLN A 206 9.98 -2.90 25.29
CA GLN A 206 9.84 -1.52 24.84
C GLN A 206 10.33 -0.53 25.90
N ARG A 207 11.14 0.45 25.47
CA ARG A 207 11.64 1.52 26.32
C ARG A 207 11.05 2.85 25.86
N PHE A 208 10.33 3.50 26.76
CA PHE A 208 9.65 4.77 26.49
C PHE A 208 10.63 5.92 26.32
N ASN A 209 10.59 6.56 25.16
CA ASN A 209 11.34 7.77 24.87
C ASN A 209 10.44 9.04 24.93
N ASP A 210 11.06 10.22 25.02
CA ASP A 210 10.34 11.50 24.94
C ASP A 210 10.04 11.94 23.50
N GLY A 211 10.71 11.31 22.52
CA GLY A 211 10.54 11.55 21.09
C GLY A 211 11.19 12.83 20.59
N ASN A 212 11.99 13.51 21.42
CA ASN A 212 12.76 14.68 20.98
C ASN A 212 14.10 14.23 20.39
N GLU A 213 14.44 14.74 19.21
CA GLU A 213 15.71 14.47 18.56
C GLU A 213 16.52 15.75 18.34
N ILE A 214 17.84 15.61 18.27
CA ILE A 214 18.75 16.73 18.00
C ILE A 214 19.05 16.75 16.50
N LEU A 215 18.48 17.73 15.79
CA LEU A 215 18.78 17.98 14.39
C LEU A 215 19.73 19.18 14.27
N GLY A 216 21.01 18.89 14.10
CA GLY A 216 22.07 19.89 14.10
C GLY A 216 22.26 20.53 15.48
N LYS A 217 21.79 21.78 15.66
CA LYS A 217 21.85 22.53 16.93
C LYS A 217 20.48 22.77 17.56
N ARG A 218 19.41 22.17 17.02
CA ARG A 218 18.04 22.39 17.49
C ARG A 218 17.46 21.07 18.01
N VAL A 219 16.75 21.15 19.13
CA VAL A 219 15.89 20.05 19.60
C VAL A 219 14.59 20.14 18.81
N VAL A 220 14.22 19.05 18.14
CA VAL A 220 13.01 18.93 17.33
C VAL A 220 12.18 17.79 17.90
N ASP A 221 10.89 18.05 18.08
CA ASP A 221 9.94 17.01 18.49
C ASP A 221 9.57 16.15 17.27
N MET A 222 9.98 14.88 17.28
CA MET A 222 9.77 13.93 16.18
C MET A 222 8.61 12.97 16.46
N ARG A 223 7.83 13.20 17.53
CA ARG A 223 6.66 12.38 17.85
C ARG A 223 5.60 12.49 16.76
N ALA A 224 5.11 11.34 16.32
CA ALA A 224 4.04 11.24 15.34
C ALA A 224 3.12 10.07 15.67
N ILE A 225 1.83 10.26 15.40
CA ILE A 225 0.84 9.19 15.36
C ILE A 225 0.90 8.50 14.00
N TYR A 226 0.76 7.18 13.98
CA TYR A 226 0.59 6.44 12.74
C TYR A 226 -0.36 5.26 12.93
N THR A 227 -0.88 4.75 11.82
CA THR A 227 -1.78 3.61 11.81
C THR A 227 -1.00 2.36 11.45
N TYR A 228 -1.18 1.28 12.22
CA TYR A 228 -0.68 -0.03 11.85
C TYR A 228 -1.41 -0.52 10.61
N LEU A 229 -0.67 -1.23 9.76
CA LEU A 229 -1.29 -1.95 8.66
C LEU A 229 -2.09 -3.13 9.26
N PRO A 230 -3.38 -3.33 8.92
CA PRO A 230 -4.16 -4.42 9.48
C PRO A 230 -3.54 -5.79 9.19
N ALA A 231 -3.82 -6.77 10.06
CA ALA A 231 -3.25 -8.11 9.97
C ALA A 231 -3.42 -8.72 8.57
N CYS A 232 -4.57 -8.55 7.93
CA CYS A 232 -4.84 -9.07 6.60
C CYS A 232 -3.96 -8.57 5.46
N TYR A 233 -3.35 -7.39 5.64
CA TYR A 233 -2.39 -6.86 4.70
C TYR A 233 -0.97 -7.34 5.03
N LEU A 234 -0.63 -7.47 6.31
CA LEU A 234 0.67 -7.98 6.77
C LEU A 234 0.86 -9.45 6.37
N THR A 235 -0.18 -10.27 6.54
CA THR A 235 -0.21 -11.69 6.15
C THR A 235 -0.47 -11.89 4.65
N LYS A 236 -0.79 -10.81 3.93
CA LYS A 236 -1.17 -10.78 2.50
C LYS A 236 -2.47 -11.53 2.18
N GLN A 237 -3.21 -11.99 3.19
CA GLN A 237 -4.45 -12.73 3.01
C GLN A 237 -5.48 -11.95 2.20
N ILE A 238 -5.52 -10.62 2.35
CA ILE A 238 -6.45 -9.78 1.58
C ILE A 238 -6.20 -9.85 0.07
N TYR A 239 -4.95 -10.00 -0.37
CA TYR A 239 -4.62 -10.15 -1.79
C TYR A 239 -5.00 -11.54 -2.29
N ILE A 240 -4.79 -12.57 -1.47
CA ILE A 240 -5.20 -13.95 -1.77
C ILE A 240 -6.72 -14.00 -1.95
N ASN A 241 -7.48 -13.47 -1.00
CA ASN A 241 -8.94 -13.43 -1.06
C ASN A 241 -9.43 -12.67 -2.31
N ARG A 242 -8.83 -11.50 -2.62
CA ARG A 242 -9.18 -10.74 -3.84
C ARG A 242 -8.88 -11.50 -5.13
N LEU A 243 -7.80 -12.27 -5.18
CA LEU A 243 -7.47 -13.10 -6.34
C LEU A 243 -8.42 -14.30 -6.45
N GLN A 244 -8.75 -14.94 -5.33
CA GLN A 244 -9.73 -16.03 -5.29
C GLN A 244 -11.09 -15.57 -5.77
N THR A 245 -11.61 -14.44 -5.28
CA THR A 245 -12.88 -13.89 -5.78
C THR A 245 -12.87 -13.67 -7.29
N LYS A 246 -11.76 -13.16 -7.85
CA LYS A 246 -11.64 -13.02 -9.32
C LYS A 246 -11.60 -14.35 -10.05
N ILE A 247 -10.96 -15.37 -9.48
CA ILE A 247 -10.94 -16.72 -10.05
C ILE A 247 -12.35 -17.29 -10.04
N ASP A 248 -13.06 -17.17 -8.92
CA ASP A 248 -14.43 -17.65 -8.76
C ASP A 248 -15.37 -16.94 -9.74
N ASP A 249 -15.26 -15.61 -9.88
CA ASP A 249 -16.00 -14.83 -10.86
C ASP A 249 -15.77 -15.31 -12.30
N ILE A 250 -14.52 -15.67 -12.64
CA ILE A 250 -14.16 -16.22 -13.97
C ILE A 250 -14.72 -17.63 -14.17
N LEU A 251 -14.76 -18.46 -13.12
CA LEU A 251 -15.30 -19.81 -13.18
C LEU A 251 -16.84 -19.81 -13.27
N GLU A 252 -17.50 -18.89 -12.56
CA GLU A 252 -18.95 -18.70 -12.61
C GLU A 252 -19.43 -18.03 -13.90
N ALA A 253 -18.61 -17.15 -14.48
CA ALA A 253 -18.79 -16.66 -15.84
C ALA A 253 -18.62 -17.83 -16.81
N LYS A 254 -19.70 -18.59 -17.02
CA LYS A 254 -19.81 -19.65 -18.03
C LYS A 254 -19.07 -19.22 -19.31
N PRO A 255 -18.28 -20.11 -19.94
CA PRO A 255 -17.67 -19.80 -21.21
C PRO A 255 -18.79 -19.41 -22.19
N LEU A 256 -18.65 -18.24 -22.83
CA LEU A 256 -19.52 -17.72 -23.89
C LEU A 256 -19.42 -18.55 -25.19
N ILE A 257 -19.20 -19.86 -25.07
CA ILE A 257 -19.07 -20.83 -26.14
C ILE A 257 -19.85 -22.04 -25.63
N SER A 258 -21.10 -22.29 -26.03
CA SER A 258 -21.38 -22.88 -27.33
C SER A 258 -22.88 -22.92 -27.73
N ASN A 259 -23.68 -21.87 -27.54
CA ASN A 259 -25.05 -21.84 -28.08
C ASN A 259 -25.31 -20.75 -29.13
N GLU A 260 -24.55 -19.65 -29.12
CA GLU A 260 -24.70 -18.58 -30.13
C GLU A 260 -23.81 -18.78 -31.36
N VAL A 261 -22.65 -19.42 -31.21
CA VAL A 261 -21.80 -19.75 -32.36
C VAL A 261 -22.38 -20.92 -33.17
N GLU A 262 -23.09 -21.87 -32.54
CA GLU A 262 -23.76 -22.95 -33.28
C GLU A 262 -25.00 -22.48 -34.07
N THR A 263 -25.70 -21.46 -33.57
CA THR A 263 -26.86 -20.88 -34.28
C THR A 263 -26.45 -19.98 -35.44
N MET A 264 -25.24 -19.40 -35.41
CA MET A 264 -24.65 -18.70 -36.56
C MET A 264 -23.86 -19.61 -37.52
N ALA A 265 -23.33 -20.75 -37.06
CA ALA A 265 -22.60 -21.70 -37.91
C ALA A 265 -23.50 -22.75 -38.59
N LYS A 266 -24.74 -22.97 -38.13
CA LYS A 266 -25.73 -23.87 -38.77
C LYS A 266 -26.73 -23.15 -39.70
N LYS A 267 -26.37 -21.99 -40.27
CA LYS A 267 -27.01 -21.54 -41.52
C LYS A 267 -26.13 -21.90 -42.72
N LYS A 268 -25.92 -23.20 -42.93
CA LYS A 268 -25.53 -23.71 -44.25
C LYS A 268 -26.70 -23.45 -45.19
N ILE A 269 -26.56 -22.41 -46.00
CA ILE A 269 -27.40 -22.19 -47.17
C ILE A 269 -27.16 -23.39 -48.09
N ASN A 270 -28.17 -24.24 -48.26
CA ASN A 270 -28.15 -25.28 -49.28
C ASN A 270 -28.04 -24.60 -50.65
N PRO A 271 -27.09 -24.99 -51.52
CA PRO A 271 -26.92 -24.38 -52.85
C PRO A 271 -28.09 -24.70 -53.82
N ALA A 272 -29.08 -25.49 -53.40
CA ALA A 272 -30.23 -25.88 -54.20
C ALA A 272 -31.40 -24.88 -54.19
N ASP A 273 -31.46 -23.93 -53.23
CA ASP A 273 -32.59 -22.96 -53.15
C ASP A 273 -32.25 -21.58 -53.72
N ALA A 274 -30.98 -21.30 -54.03
CA ALA A 274 -30.57 -20.08 -54.73
C ALA A 274 -30.68 -20.19 -56.28
N GLN A 275 -30.87 -21.39 -56.82
CA GLN A 275 -31.01 -21.62 -58.26
C GLN A 275 -32.45 -21.62 -58.76
N LYS A 276 -33.44 -21.95 -57.91
CA LYS A 276 -34.87 -21.97 -58.28
C LYS A 276 -35.40 -20.62 -58.78
N PRO A 277 -35.15 -19.46 -58.13
CA PRO A 277 -35.64 -18.19 -58.64
C PRO A 277 -34.92 -17.73 -59.92
N LYS A 278 -33.64 -18.13 -60.11
CA LYS A 278 -32.88 -17.81 -61.34
C LYS A 278 -33.34 -18.63 -62.54
N ILE A 279 -33.67 -19.91 -62.35
CA ILE A 279 -34.17 -20.78 -63.43
C ILE A 279 -35.59 -20.37 -63.84
N ILE A 280 -36.45 -19.97 -62.90
CA ILE A 280 -37.80 -19.47 -63.20
C ILE A 280 -37.76 -18.10 -63.90
N LEU A 281 -36.84 -17.21 -63.49
CA LEU A 281 -36.67 -15.92 -64.16
C LEU A 281 -36.08 -16.08 -65.57
N MET A 282 -35.14 -17.02 -65.77
CA MET A 282 -34.58 -17.34 -67.09
C MET A 282 -35.59 -18.02 -68.01
N SER A 283 -36.48 -18.88 -67.49
CA SER A 283 -37.54 -19.49 -68.30
C SER A 283 -38.62 -18.48 -68.69
N LEU A 284 -39.01 -17.56 -67.80
CA LEU A 284 -39.91 -16.45 -68.14
C LEU A 284 -39.27 -15.49 -69.15
N PHE A 285 -37.97 -15.23 -69.04
CA PHE A 285 -37.23 -14.42 -70.01
C PHE A 285 -37.11 -15.13 -71.36
N LEU A 286 -36.90 -16.45 -71.38
CA LEU A 286 -36.84 -17.24 -72.62
C LEU A 286 -38.21 -17.29 -73.32
N VAL A 287 -39.30 -17.46 -72.56
CA VAL A 287 -40.67 -17.44 -73.12
C VAL A 287 -41.01 -16.05 -73.64
N GLY A 288 -40.70 -14.99 -72.90
CA GLY A 288 -40.86 -13.61 -73.38
C GLY A 288 -39.99 -13.29 -74.59
N PHE A 289 -38.75 -13.78 -74.62
CA PHE A 289 -37.82 -13.63 -75.74
C PHE A 289 -38.31 -14.41 -76.97
N LEU A 290 -38.85 -15.62 -76.83
CA LEU A 290 -39.41 -16.38 -77.94
C LEU A 290 -40.68 -15.73 -78.50
N VAL A 291 -41.54 -15.20 -77.62
CA VAL A 291 -42.73 -14.41 -78.03
C VAL A 291 -42.31 -13.13 -78.75
N TRP A 292 -41.25 -12.46 -78.30
CA TRP A 292 -40.70 -11.28 -78.97
C TRP A 292 -40.01 -11.63 -80.30
N ARG A 293 -39.21 -12.70 -80.32
CA ARG A 293 -38.40 -13.19 -81.46
C ARG A 293 -39.24 -13.74 -82.61
N PHE A 294 -40.37 -14.37 -82.30
CA PHE A 294 -41.27 -14.99 -83.28
C PHE A 294 -42.62 -14.28 -83.45
N GLY A 295 -42.95 -13.31 -82.59
CA GLY A 295 -44.19 -12.51 -82.66
C GLY A 295 -44.04 -11.10 -83.23
N PHE A 296 -42.82 -10.55 -83.28
CA PHE A 296 -42.57 -9.22 -83.87
C PHE A 296 -41.37 -9.28 -84.83
N GLY A 297 -41.64 -8.88 -86.06
CA GLY A 297 -40.78 -9.07 -87.23
C GLY A 297 -39.44 -8.32 -87.20
N GLU A 298 -38.55 -8.89 -88.02
CA GLU A 298 -37.31 -8.39 -88.63
C GLU A 298 -36.69 -7.07 -88.14
N VAL A 299 -35.37 -7.08 -87.90
CA VAL A 299 -34.37 -6.27 -88.66
C VAL A 299 -32.93 -6.78 -88.35
N LYS A 300 -32.08 -6.70 -89.37
CA LYS A 300 -30.75 -7.32 -89.59
C LYS A 300 -29.64 -6.92 -88.61
N LEU A 301 -28.73 -7.88 -88.35
CA LEU A 301 -27.36 -7.68 -87.83
C LEU A 301 -26.35 -8.14 -88.90
N PRO A 302 -25.24 -7.41 -89.13
CA PRO A 302 -24.06 -7.94 -89.82
C PRO A 302 -22.95 -8.32 -88.83
N GLY A 303 -22.08 -9.25 -89.26
CA GLY A 303 -20.66 -9.18 -88.91
C GLY A 303 -20.13 -10.27 -87.98
N SER A 304 -19.77 -11.40 -88.59
CA SER A 304 -18.95 -12.50 -88.07
C SER A 304 -17.47 -12.13 -87.85
N GLY A 305 -16.81 -12.82 -86.92
CA GLY A 305 -15.35 -12.97 -86.83
C GLY A 305 -14.95 -13.53 -85.46
N ASP A 306 -14.95 -14.85 -85.27
CA ASP A 306 -13.78 -15.76 -85.33
C ASP A 306 -12.64 -15.42 -84.34
N SER A 307 -11.93 -16.33 -83.68
CA SER A 307 -12.15 -17.66 -83.12
C SER A 307 -10.81 -18.05 -82.43
N LEU A 308 -10.85 -18.97 -81.44
CA LEU A 308 -9.74 -19.86 -80.98
C LEU A 308 -8.55 -19.20 -80.22
N LYS A 309 -7.87 -19.78 -79.22
CA LYS A 309 -7.72 -21.12 -78.62
C LYS A 309 -6.95 -20.93 -77.27
N GLN A 310 -7.31 -21.63 -76.18
CA GLN A 310 -6.58 -22.76 -75.55
C GLN A 310 -5.22 -22.34 -74.89
N VAL A 311 -4.86 -22.64 -73.62
CA VAL A 311 -4.61 -23.94 -72.98
C VAL A 311 -4.39 -23.75 -71.44
N LEU A 312 -4.69 -24.80 -70.66
CA LEU A 312 -4.51 -25.09 -69.21
C LEU A 312 -3.39 -26.18 -69.03
N PRO A 313 -2.97 -26.65 -67.83
CA PRO A 313 -2.31 -26.00 -66.67
C PRO A 313 -1.09 -26.82 -66.09
N VAL A 314 -0.57 -26.41 -64.91
CA VAL A 314 -0.05 -27.22 -63.75
C VAL A 314 1.45 -27.18 -63.37
N GLN A 315 1.66 -26.99 -62.04
CA GLN A 315 2.68 -27.51 -61.09
C GLN A 315 3.83 -26.62 -60.54
N ALA A 316 4.29 -27.04 -59.35
CA ALA A 316 4.83 -26.26 -58.24
C ALA A 316 6.33 -26.52 -57.94
N ALA A 317 6.97 -25.51 -57.29
CA ALA A 317 8.18 -25.46 -56.43
C ALA A 317 9.50 -26.17 -56.87
N PRO A 318 10.71 -25.62 -56.54
CA PRO A 318 11.39 -25.99 -55.27
C PRO A 318 12.39 -24.96 -54.65
N VAL A 319 12.99 -25.35 -53.51
CA VAL A 319 14.05 -24.74 -52.65
C VAL A 319 15.48 -25.05 -53.18
N PRO A 320 16.56 -24.38 -52.69
CA PRO A 320 17.77 -25.14 -52.27
C PRO A 320 18.51 -24.63 -51.00
N ALA A 321 19.46 -25.46 -50.51
CA ALA A 321 20.06 -25.52 -49.16
C ALA A 321 21.61 -25.33 -49.07
N GLU A 322 22.06 -24.99 -47.85
CA GLU A 322 23.26 -25.34 -47.01
C GLU A 322 24.73 -25.56 -47.48
N SER A 323 25.68 -25.09 -46.63
CA SER A 323 26.85 -25.82 -46.01
C SER A 323 27.66 -24.85 -45.11
N SER A 324 27.76 -24.99 -43.77
CA SER A 324 28.60 -25.83 -42.87
C SER A 324 30.05 -25.37 -42.61
N ASN A 325 30.38 -24.98 -41.35
CA ASN A 325 31.49 -25.57 -40.56
C ASN A 325 31.59 -25.02 -39.11
N THR A 326 32.09 -25.90 -38.25
CA THR A 326 32.13 -25.95 -36.77
C THR A 326 33.41 -25.37 -36.16
N THR A 327 33.35 -24.77 -34.95
CA THR A 327 34.23 -25.09 -33.79
C THR A 327 33.74 -24.41 -32.49
N ALA A 328 34.03 -25.03 -31.34
CA ALA A 328 33.56 -24.67 -30.01
C ALA A 328 34.62 -23.91 -29.15
N VAL A 329 34.16 -23.43 -27.98
CA VAL A 329 34.86 -23.23 -26.68
C VAL A 329 35.04 -21.77 -26.16
N ALA A 330 34.41 -21.53 -24.99
CA ALA A 330 34.78 -20.71 -23.82
C ALA A 330 34.66 -19.16 -23.77
N SER A 331 33.85 -18.71 -22.79
CA SER A 331 34.02 -17.62 -21.81
C SER A 331 34.76 -16.32 -22.15
N SER A 332 34.07 -15.18 -22.05
CA SER A 332 34.36 -14.04 -21.14
C SER A 332 33.70 -12.72 -21.62
N ASP A 333 33.29 -11.90 -20.64
CA ASP A 333 32.99 -10.47 -20.66
C ASP A 333 32.02 -9.88 -21.70
N LYS A 334 30.79 -9.60 -21.22
CA LYS A 334 29.86 -8.68 -21.89
C LYS A 334 30.24 -7.23 -21.62
N ASP A 335 30.77 -6.66 -22.69
CA ASP A 335 30.78 -5.27 -23.14
C ASP A 335 29.80 -4.26 -22.52
N LYS A 336 30.39 -3.08 -22.26
CA LYS A 336 29.73 -1.77 -22.19
C LYS A 336 28.96 -1.47 -23.50
N PRO A 337 27.77 -0.85 -23.47
CA PRO A 337 27.10 -0.46 -24.70
C PRO A 337 27.81 0.74 -25.35
N LYS A 338 28.24 0.54 -26.61
CA LYS A 338 28.63 1.60 -27.55
C LYS A 338 27.36 2.25 -28.12
N LEU A 339 27.07 3.50 -27.76
CA LEU A 339 26.08 4.33 -28.46
C LEU A 339 26.80 5.25 -29.45
N SER A 340 26.46 5.12 -30.73
CA SER A 340 26.86 6.04 -31.81
C SER A 340 25.69 6.99 -32.07
N PRO A 341 25.89 8.31 -32.21
CA PRO A 341 24.78 9.24 -32.39
C PRO A 341 24.33 9.23 -33.85
N VAL A 342 23.12 8.75 -34.12
CA VAL A 342 22.45 8.92 -35.41
C VAL A 342 21.11 9.59 -35.14
N GLY A 343 20.95 10.83 -35.61
CA GLY A 343 19.69 11.58 -35.57
C GLY A 343 19.62 12.64 -34.47
N GLY A 344 18.97 13.77 -34.76
CA GLY A 344 18.86 14.92 -33.85
C GLY A 344 18.17 14.60 -32.52
N GLY A 345 18.13 15.61 -31.62
CA GLY A 345 17.52 15.52 -30.28
C GLY A 345 16.25 14.66 -30.14
N PRO A 346 15.23 14.77 -31.02
CA PRO A 346 14.02 13.98 -30.86
C PRO A 346 14.21 12.49 -31.21
N ALA A 347 15.08 12.17 -32.18
CA ALA A 347 15.39 10.78 -32.54
C ALA A 347 16.15 10.04 -31.42
N PHE A 348 16.95 10.78 -30.64
CA PHE A 348 17.60 10.25 -29.45
C PHE A 348 16.59 9.89 -28.36
N VAL A 349 15.60 10.75 -28.11
CA VAL A 349 14.54 10.47 -27.13
C VAL A 349 13.66 9.31 -27.60
N ASP A 350 13.38 9.19 -28.89
CA ASP A 350 12.66 8.04 -29.47
C ASP A 350 13.39 6.72 -29.23
N ALA A 351 14.71 6.70 -29.41
CA ALA A 351 15.54 5.55 -29.10
C ALA A 351 15.49 5.21 -27.60
N LEU A 352 15.59 6.21 -26.72
CA LEU A 352 15.54 6.00 -25.28
C LEU A 352 14.21 5.44 -24.80
N VAL A 353 13.09 5.99 -25.25
CA VAL A 353 11.75 5.53 -24.85
C VAL A 353 11.43 4.14 -25.41
N THR A 354 12.00 3.79 -26.57
CA THR A 354 11.81 2.47 -27.18
C THR A 354 12.69 1.40 -26.53
N SER A 355 13.92 1.74 -26.16
CA SER A 355 14.89 0.81 -25.58
C SER A 355 14.76 0.64 -24.07
N TYR A 356 14.27 1.66 -23.36
CA TYR A 356 14.22 1.68 -21.90
C TYR A 356 12.84 2.06 -21.38
N ARG A 357 12.51 1.59 -20.17
CA ARG A 357 11.22 1.87 -19.54
C ARG A 357 11.26 3.26 -18.87
N PRO A 358 10.46 4.24 -19.33
CA PRO A 358 10.42 5.55 -18.70
C PRO A 358 9.59 5.54 -17.42
N ARG A 359 9.94 6.42 -16.49
CA ARG A 359 9.28 6.61 -15.20
C ARG A 359 9.22 8.09 -14.86
N LEU A 360 8.04 8.56 -14.46
CA LEU A 360 7.89 9.90 -13.90
C LEU A 360 8.26 9.85 -12.41
N ALA A 361 9.41 10.40 -12.05
CA ALA A 361 9.94 10.38 -10.67
C ALA A 361 9.44 11.56 -9.85
N ALA A 362 9.27 12.74 -10.47
CA ALA A 362 8.72 13.92 -9.85
C ALA A 362 8.01 14.78 -10.88
N LEU A 363 6.92 15.44 -10.49
CA LEU A 363 6.15 16.31 -11.36
C LEU A 363 5.57 17.47 -10.54
N VAL A 364 5.87 18.68 -10.97
CA VAL A 364 5.29 19.91 -10.44
C VAL A 364 4.66 20.66 -11.60
N SER A 365 3.40 21.04 -11.44
CA SER A 365 2.68 21.88 -12.39
C SER A 365 2.23 23.16 -11.69
N GLY A 366 2.44 24.29 -12.33
CA GLY A 366 2.02 25.61 -11.87
C GLY A 366 1.48 26.44 -13.02
N LYS A 367 0.93 27.62 -12.72
CA LYS A 367 0.56 28.61 -13.74
C LYS A 367 1.56 29.76 -13.70
N ASP A 368 2.06 30.18 -14.86
CA ASP A 368 2.90 31.38 -14.94
C ASP A 368 2.04 32.65 -14.78
N ARG A 369 2.69 33.81 -14.67
CA ARG A 369 2.07 35.15 -14.62
C ARG A 369 1.13 35.42 -15.80
N ASN A 370 1.32 34.74 -16.93
CA ASN A 370 0.48 34.84 -18.12
C ASN A 370 -0.69 33.84 -18.13
N GLY A 371 -0.84 33.00 -17.10
CA GLY A 371 -1.90 32.00 -16.99
C GLY A 371 -1.60 30.65 -17.64
N ASP A 372 -0.48 30.52 -18.35
CA ASP A 372 -0.05 29.27 -18.99
C ASP A 372 0.44 28.23 -17.99
N THR A 373 0.09 26.97 -18.23
CA THR A 373 0.52 25.84 -17.39
C THR A 373 1.99 25.53 -17.63
N VAL A 374 2.83 25.81 -16.64
CA VAL A 374 4.25 25.43 -16.63
C VAL A 374 4.39 24.10 -15.90
N ILE A 375 5.05 23.16 -16.57
CA ILE A 375 5.29 21.81 -16.06
C ILE A 375 6.80 21.61 -16.00
N THR A 376 7.28 21.28 -14.80
CA THR A 376 8.66 20.86 -14.53
C THR A 376 8.62 19.55 -13.78
N GLY A 377 9.51 18.62 -14.12
CA GLY A 377 9.50 17.29 -13.56
C GLY A 377 10.73 16.51 -13.97
N LEU A 378 10.88 15.32 -13.41
CA LEU A 378 12.00 14.43 -13.62
C LEU A 378 11.50 13.12 -14.23
N VAL A 379 12.07 12.76 -15.39
CA VAL A 379 11.84 11.50 -16.06
C VAL A 379 13.11 10.65 -15.97
N GLU A 380 12.96 9.42 -15.51
CA GLU A 380 14.02 8.42 -15.36
C GLU A 380 13.80 7.28 -16.36
N PHE A 381 14.87 6.75 -16.94
CA PHE A 381 14.84 5.62 -17.88
C PHE A 381 15.53 4.42 -17.26
N TYR A 382 14.87 3.26 -17.30
CA TYR A 382 15.33 2.03 -16.65
C TYR A 382 15.53 0.88 -17.64
N ASP A 383 16.57 0.10 -17.40
CA ASP A 383 16.78 -1.24 -17.97
C ASP A 383 16.66 -2.27 -16.82
N GLY A 384 15.52 -2.96 -16.76
CA GLY A 384 15.14 -3.72 -15.56
C GLY A 384 15.06 -2.81 -14.32
N ASP A 385 15.91 -3.05 -13.32
CA ASP A 385 16.00 -2.26 -12.08
C ASP A 385 17.13 -1.22 -12.09
N GLN A 386 17.98 -1.19 -13.13
CA GLN A 386 19.09 -0.24 -13.24
C GLN A 386 18.65 1.08 -13.86
N LEU A 387 18.99 2.19 -13.21
CA LEU A 387 18.79 3.52 -13.75
C LEU A 387 19.81 3.76 -14.86
N VAL A 388 19.33 3.98 -16.08
CA VAL A 388 20.15 4.23 -17.26
C VAL A 388 20.41 5.72 -17.40
N GLU A 389 19.34 6.52 -17.43
CA GLU A 389 19.43 7.97 -17.64
C GLU A 389 18.33 8.74 -16.89
N ARG A 390 18.58 10.04 -16.66
CA ARG A 390 17.58 10.95 -16.07
C ARG A 390 17.56 12.29 -16.80
N PHE A 391 16.35 12.77 -17.09
CA PHE A 391 16.16 14.07 -17.75
C PHE A 391 15.11 14.90 -17.03
N MET A 392 15.38 16.19 -16.89
CA MET A 392 14.35 17.15 -16.54
C MET A 392 13.43 17.38 -17.73
N ILE A 393 12.15 17.65 -17.48
CA ILE A 393 11.16 17.96 -18.53
C ILE A 393 11.64 19.11 -19.41
N ASP A 394 12.35 20.11 -18.86
CA ASP A 394 12.88 21.23 -19.63
C ASP A 394 14.05 20.83 -20.55
N GLN A 395 14.81 19.79 -20.18
CA GLN A 395 15.82 19.19 -21.06
C GLN A 395 15.17 18.36 -22.18
N LEU A 396 14.08 17.66 -21.89
CA LEU A 396 13.31 16.95 -22.94
C LEU A 396 12.72 17.94 -23.95
N LYS A 397 12.23 19.09 -23.48
CA LYS A 397 11.79 20.19 -24.36
C LYS A 397 12.93 20.74 -25.21
N SER A 398 14.14 20.88 -24.65
CA SER A 398 15.30 21.34 -25.43
C SER A 398 15.79 20.33 -26.48
N PHE A 399 15.50 19.05 -26.30
CA PHE A 399 15.67 18.02 -27.34
C PHE A 399 14.60 18.06 -28.43
N GLY A 400 13.65 18.99 -28.39
CA GLY A 400 12.59 19.15 -29.39
C GLY A 400 11.34 18.29 -29.12
N CYS A 401 11.19 17.75 -27.91
CA CYS A 401 9.99 17.01 -27.51
C CYS A 401 8.93 17.95 -26.92
N SER A 402 7.66 17.73 -27.23
CA SER A 402 6.55 18.42 -26.55
C SER A 402 6.03 17.56 -25.42
N VAL A 403 5.87 18.13 -24.23
CA VAL A 403 5.40 17.39 -23.04
C VAL A 403 4.03 17.91 -22.62
N VAL A 404 3.03 17.03 -22.59
CA VAL A 404 1.64 17.38 -22.25
C VAL A 404 1.23 16.67 -20.97
N LEU A 405 0.66 17.41 -20.02
CA LEU A 405 0.16 16.84 -18.76
C LEU A 405 -1.13 16.04 -18.99
N ARG A 406 -1.22 14.86 -18.37
CA ARG A 406 -2.39 13.98 -18.39
C ARG A 406 -2.74 13.52 -16.96
N PRO A 407 -3.97 13.03 -16.70
CA PRO A 407 -4.35 12.53 -15.38
C PRO A 407 -3.45 11.41 -14.83
N TYR A 408 -2.78 10.65 -15.70
CA TYR A 408 -1.88 9.55 -15.32
C TYR A 408 -0.41 9.92 -15.24
N GLY A 409 -0.03 11.16 -15.57
CA GLY A 409 1.36 11.59 -15.68
C GLY A 409 1.56 12.55 -16.85
N VAL A 410 2.45 12.22 -17.78
CA VAL A 410 2.78 13.07 -18.93
C VAL A 410 2.88 12.28 -20.22
N ASP A 411 2.44 12.89 -21.31
CA ASP A 411 2.71 12.43 -22.68
C ASP A 411 3.95 13.13 -23.21
N ILE A 412 4.95 12.36 -23.61
CA ILE A 412 6.11 12.87 -24.37
C ILE A 412 5.82 12.66 -25.85
N MET A 413 5.70 13.77 -26.57
CA MET A 413 5.47 13.79 -28.01
C MET A 413 6.79 14.10 -28.72
N THR A 414 7.16 13.22 -29.63
CA THR A 414 8.35 13.33 -30.47
C THR A 414 7.96 13.26 -31.95
N ALA A 415 8.94 13.29 -32.85
CA ALA A 415 8.68 13.06 -34.26
C ALA A 415 8.25 11.60 -34.55
N GLY A 416 8.70 10.64 -33.73
CA GLY A 416 8.39 9.22 -33.87
C GLY A 416 7.06 8.76 -33.26
N GLY A 417 6.48 9.52 -32.33
CA GLY A 417 5.18 9.16 -31.75
C GLY A 417 4.82 9.87 -30.44
N VAL A 418 3.79 9.36 -29.78
CA VAL A 418 3.33 9.83 -28.46
C VAL A 418 3.56 8.72 -27.44
N TYR A 419 4.30 9.03 -26.38
CA TYR A 419 4.67 8.07 -25.35
C TYR A 419 4.14 8.49 -23.98
N ALA A 420 3.28 7.65 -23.40
CA ALA A 420 2.73 7.87 -22.07
C ALA A 420 3.74 7.50 -20.98
N VAL A 421 4.05 8.44 -20.10
CA VAL A 421 4.97 8.26 -18.96
C VAL A 421 4.23 8.53 -17.66
N SER A 422 4.13 7.49 -16.83
CA SER A 422 3.47 7.54 -15.53
C SER A 422 4.46 7.28 -14.39
N ALA A 423 4.04 7.61 -13.17
CA ALA A 423 4.75 7.22 -11.97
C ALA A 423 4.42 5.75 -11.65
N TRP A 424 5.44 4.97 -11.31
CA TRP A 424 5.29 3.61 -10.80
C TRP A 424 6.21 3.36 -9.61
N PRO A 425 5.79 2.53 -8.61
CA PRO A 425 6.56 2.30 -7.39
C PRO A 425 7.79 1.41 -7.67
N ARG A 426 8.91 1.70 -6.98
CA ARG A 426 10.08 0.80 -6.93
C ARG A 426 10.18 0.13 -5.56
N PRO A 427 10.62 -1.14 -5.49
CA PRO A 427 11.12 -1.70 -4.23
C PRO A 427 12.26 -0.81 -3.73
N LYS A 428 12.28 -0.47 -2.43
CA LYS A 428 13.40 0.28 -1.85
C LYS A 428 14.65 -0.61 -1.91
N THR A 429 15.61 -0.27 -2.77
CA THR A 429 16.96 -0.81 -2.70
C THR A 429 17.78 0.07 -1.76
N ASP A 430 18.25 -0.51 -0.65
CA ASP A 430 19.23 0.10 0.25
C ASP A 430 20.54 0.31 -0.51
N THR A 431 20.71 1.48 -1.12
CA THR A 431 21.99 1.92 -1.69
C THR A 431 22.25 3.35 -1.28
N THR A 432 22.98 3.48 -0.17
CA THR A 432 23.65 4.66 0.32
C THR A 432 24.89 4.95 -0.55
N GLU A 433 24.67 5.51 -1.74
CA GLU A 433 25.75 6.08 -2.56
C GLU A 433 25.37 7.55 -2.87
N PRO A 434 26.06 8.55 -2.28
CA PRO A 434 25.77 9.95 -2.55
C PRO A 434 26.25 10.33 -3.96
N PHE A 435 25.30 10.70 -4.83
CA PHE A 435 25.57 11.11 -6.20
C PHE A 435 26.36 12.44 -6.26
N ARG A 436 27.51 12.43 -6.94
CA ARG A 436 28.27 13.64 -7.29
C ARG A 436 27.61 14.36 -8.46
N LEU A 437 27.15 15.58 -8.23
CA LEU A 437 26.81 16.54 -9.29
C LEU A 437 28.08 16.90 -10.06
N THR A 438 28.20 16.49 -11.32
CA THR A 438 29.14 17.12 -12.25
C THR A 438 28.62 18.52 -12.57
N ALA A 439 29.16 19.51 -11.87
CA ALA A 439 28.93 20.93 -12.16
C ALA A 439 29.37 21.24 -13.60
N SER A 440 28.48 21.86 -14.36
CA SER A 440 28.86 22.52 -15.61
C SER A 440 29.86 23.64 -15.29
N LYS A 441 30.91 23.76 -16.10
CA LYS A 441 31.88 24.85 -16.00
C LYS A 441 31.15 26.19 -16.17
N SER A 442 30.87 26.88 -15.06
CA SER A 442 30.54 28.29 -15.06
C SER A 442 31.82 29.12 -14.96
N VAL A 443 31.82 30.18 -15.75
CA VAL A 443 32.87 31.16 -16.00
C VAL A 443 33.33 31.82 -14.69
N GLN A 444 34.64 31.92 -14.50
CA GLN A 444 35.28 32.66 -13.40
C GLN A 444 35.07 34.17 -13.57
N PRO A 445 34.65 34.91 -12.54
CA PRO A 445 34.98 36.32 -12.42
C PRO A 445 36.19 36.50 -11.51
N VAL A 446 37.22 37.10 -12.08
CA VAL A 446 38.39 37.66 -11.40
C VAL A 446 37.96 38.85 -10.54
N SER A 447 38.30 38.87 -9.25
CA SER A 447 38.89 40.05 -8.60
C SER A 447 39.23 39.79 -7.14
N ASN A 448 40.51 39.97 -6.85
CA ASN A 448 41.09 40.14 -5.52
C ASN A 448 40.49 41.38 -4.85
N ILE A 449 40.00 41.23 -3.61
CA ILE A 449 40.17 42.28 -2.58
C ILE A 449 40.44 41.59 -1.25
N VAL A 450 41.69 41.69 -0.81
CA VAL A 450 42.15 41.42 0.56
C VAL A 450 41.82 42.65 1.40
N PHE A 451 41.08 42.47 2.49
CA PHE A 451 41.16 43.36 3.64
C PHE A 451 41.34 42.54 4.90
N THR A 452 42.59 42.50 5.35
CA THR A 452 42.96 42.29 6.74
C THR A 452 42.44 43.46 7.56
N ASN A 453 41.81 43.19 8.71
CA ASN A 453 42.15 43.91 9.93
C ASN A 453 41.71 43.13 11.18
N SER A 454 42.73 42.82 11.97
CA SER A 454 42.68 42.62 13.41
C SER A 454 41.99 43.78 14.12
N SER A 455 41.23 43.49 15.18
CA SER A 455 41.54 43.93 16.55
C SER A 455 40.39 43.67 17.53
N GLN A 456 40.77 43.00 18.62
CA GLN A 456 40.43 43.28 20.02
C GLN A 456 39.00 43.06 20.52
N ASP A 457 38.87 42.00 21.34
CA ASP A 457 38.60 42.09 22.78
C ASP A 457 37.88 43.34 23.28
N ILE A 458 36.60 43.21 23.65
CA ILE A 458 36.05 43.88 24.85
C ILE A 458 35.05 42.95 25.53
N VAL A 459 35.32 42.76 26.82
CA VAL A 459 34.54 42.12 27.87
C VAL A 459 33.25 42.89 28.17
N ASN A 460 32.11 42.20 28.20
CA ASN A 460 31.12 42.18 29.29
C ASN A 460 29.97 41.22 28.97
#